data_AF-A0A7W7YBT3-F1
#
_entry.id   AF-A0A7W7YBT3-F1
#
_cell.length_a   1.000
_cell.length_b   1.000
_cell.length_c   1.000
_cell.angle_alpha   90.00
_cell.angle_beta   90.00
_cell.angle_gamma   90.00
#
_symmetry.space_group_name_H-M   'P 1'
#
loop_
_entity.id
_entity.type
_entity.pdbx_description
1 polymer ?
#
loop_
_entity_poly.entity_id
_entity_poly.type
_entity_poly.pdbx_seq_one_letter_code
_entity_poly.pdbx_strand_id
1 'polypeptide(L)'
;MSQLDYASQELPATGMEKFMEDNLRKIVWLFIIVVAGIIAFGFIKHQGTLKANEAAEAFTAAKTVEDCDLVISRYPGTNAAANALLLKADLLWDQNKKSSAVEALKEFTSKNASHPLAVFALLGLGTKLDAMGESNEAQAVFERIVNESASSEAAPLAQVRLGDLLWAQGKADEAKKAYEDLAAKFPDAQEYQTISQNRLGWIAASLPTKEVDPPPAPKVEPKPAAAAIPGVPNIKLNAADGGLRPTIAPQAAPAPAMAPAPQAAPSLQPSAPAPVPAPVTPAPLPVPSAPAPAPAAPTVPAPSAAAPAAPAAPAAPAPVKP
;
A
#
# COMPACT_ATOMS: atom_id res chain seq x y z
N MET A 1 -18.88 62.09 -70.39
CA MET A 1 -19.00 60.69 -70.85
C MET A 1 -17.59 60.14 -70.94
N SER A 2 -17.24 59.00 -70.33
CA SER A 2 -18.09 58.00 -69.68
C SER A 2 -17.48 57.50 -68.37
N GLN A 3 -18.34 57.09 -67.43
CA GLN A 3 -17.92 56.38 -66.23
C GLN A 3 -17.27 55.05 -66.63
N LEU A 4 -16.07 54.76 -66.10
CA LEU A 4 -15.55 53.39 -66.06
C LEU A 4 -16.20 52.71 -64.85
N ASP A 5 -17.38 52.16 -65.09
CA ASP A 5 -18.11 51.38 -64.11
C ASP A 5 -17.41 50.03 -63.91
N TYR A 6 -16.42 50.02 -63.00
CA TYR A 6 -15.72 48.82 -62.57
C TYR A 6 -16.70 48.01 -61.73
N ALA A 7 -17.53 47.21 -62.40
CA ALA A 7 -18.45 46.29 -61.76
C ALA A 7 -17.65 45.29 -60.91
N SER A 8 -17.57 45.55 -59.61
CA SER A 8 -17.07 44.62 -58.60
C SER A 8 -17.94 43.37 -58.63
N GLN A 9 -17.50 42.37 -59.39
CA GLN A 9 -18.18 41.10 -59.48
C GLN A 9 -17.93 40.31 -58.19
N GLU A 10 -18.75 40.61 -57.18
CA GLU A 10 -18.85 39.86 -55.93
C GLU A 10 -19.00 38.37 -56.27
N LEU A 11 -17.95 37.59 -56.01
CA LEU A 11 -17.99 36.14 -56.17
C LEU A 11 -19.06 35.60 -55.21
N PRO A 12 -20.03 34.80 -55.68
CA PRO A 12 -21.10 34.31 -54.83
C PRO A 12 -20.49 33.46 -53.70
N ALA A 13 -20.78 33.84 -52.46
CA ALA A 13 -20.23 33.23 -51.26
C ALA A 13 -20.24 31.69 -51.37
N THR A 14 -19.09 31.05 -51.20
CA THR A 14 -19.00 29.61 -51.40
C THR A 14 -19.88 28.89 -50.38
N GLY A 15 -20.40 27.71 -50.72
CA GLY A 15 -21.36 27.00 -49.85
C GLY A 15 -20.84 26.75 -48.41
N MET A 16 -19.53 26.78 -48.22
CA MET A 16 -18.85 26.72 -46.93
C MET A 16 -18.98 28.01 -46.10
N GLU A 17 -18.93 29.19 -46.72
CA GLU A 17 -19.07 30.49 -46.04
C GLU A 17 -20.46 30.62 -45.43
N LYS A 18 -21.50 30.35 -46.23
CA LYS A 18 -22.89 30.38 -45.76
C LYS A 18 -23.16 29.35 -44.65
N PHE A 19 -22.60 28.14 -44.79
CA PHE A 19 -22.66 27.13 -43.72
C PHE A 19 -21.98 27.61 -42.44
N MET A 20 -20.81 28.26 -42.56
CA MET A 20 -20.10 28.85 -41.43
C MET A 20 -20.93 29.93 -40.76
N GLU A 21 -21.57 30.84 -41.51
CA GLU A 21 -22.37 31.93 -40.94
C GLU A 21 -23.65 31.43 -40.25
N ASP A 22 -24.42 30.55 -40.89
CA ASP A 22 -25.63 29.95 -40.32
C ASP A 22 -25.35 29.11 -39.05
N ASN A 23 -24.12 28.59 -38.90
CA ASN A 23 -23.72 27.77 -37.77
C ASN A 23 -22.69 28.42 -36.84
N LEU A 24 -22.21 29.64 -37.12
CA LEU A 24 -21.13 30.30 -36.39
C LEU A 24 -21.46 30.39 -34.90
N ARG A 25 -22.68 30.83 -34.59
CA ARG A 25 -23.19 30.94 -33.22
C ARG A 25 -23.20 29.59 -32.50
N LYS A 26 -23.52 28.49 -33.21
CA LYS A 26 -23.53 27.13 -32.63
C LYS A 26 -22.10 26.62 -32.40
N ILE A 27 -21.20 26.86 -33.35
CA ILE A 27 -19.78 26.48 -33.28
C ILE A 27 -19.08 27.25 -32.15
N VAL A 28 -19.35 28.55 -32.00
CA VAL A 28 -18.84 29.37 -30.89
C VAL A 28 -19.37 28.87 -29.54
N TRP A 29 -20.66 28.54 -29.43
CA TRP A 29 -21.20 27.95 -28.20
C TRP A 29 -20.59 26.58 -27.89
N LEU A 30 -20.40 25.72 -28.89
CA LEU A 30 -19.70 24.44 -28.75
C LEU A 30 -18.26 24.65 -28.26
N PHE A 31 -17.52 25.59 -28.86
CA PHE A 31 -16.16 25.92 -28.45
C PHE A 31 -16.09 26.44 -27.02
N ILE A 32 -17.01 27.33 -26.62
CA ILE A 32 -17.11 27.83 -25.23
C ILE A 32 -17.38 26.68 -24.25
N ILE A 33 -18.29 25.75 -24.58
CA ILE A 33 -18.58 24.57 -23.75
C ILE A 33 -17.36 23.66 -23.64
N VAL A 34 -16.62 23.43 -24.73
CA VAL A 34 -15.38 22.63 -24.73
C VAL A 34 -14.30 23.29 -23.87
N VAL A 35 -14.06 24.60 -24.02
CA VAL A 35 -13.08 25.35 -23.21
C VAL A 35 -13.48 25.35 -21.73
N ALA A 36 -14.75 25.59 -21.41
CA ALA A 36 -15.25 25.50 -20.03
C ALA A 36 -15.09 24.08 -19.44
N GLY A 37 -15.33 23.05 -20.25
CA GLY A 37 -15.11 21.65 -19.87
C GLY A 37 -13.63 21.33 -19.58
N ILE A 38 -12.70 21.85 -20.38
CA ILE A 38 -11.25 21.70 -20.16
C ILE A 38 -10.82 22.43 -18.88
N ILE A 39 -11.30 23.65 -18.64
CA ILE A 39 -11.00 24.40 -17.41
C ILE A 39 -11.55 23.67 -16.18
N ALA A 40 -12.79 23.21 -16.24
CA ALA A 40 -13.42 22.43 -15.17
C ALA A 40 -12.66 21.12 -14.90
N PHE A 41 -12.27 20.38 -15.94
CA PHE A 41 -11.46 19.17 -15.82
C PHE A 41 -10.09 19.45 -15.20
N GLY A 42 -9.41 20.52 -15.63
CA GLY A 42 -8.15 20.97 -15.05
C GLY A 42 -8.28 21.31 -13.56
N PHE A 43 -9.33 22.02 -13.17
CA PHE A 43 -9.62 22.37 -11.78
C PHE A 43 -9.95 21.14 -10.92
N ILE A 44 -10.78 20.22 -11.42
CA ILE A 44 -11.11 18.95 -10.75
C ILE A 44 -9.85 18.11 -10.56
N LYS A 45 -9.02 17.97 -11.60
CA LYS A 45 -7.76 17.22 -11.54
C LYS A 45 -6.79 17.86 -10.55
N HIS A 46 -6.64 19.18 -10.57
CA HIS A 46 -5.76 19.91 -9.65
C HIS A 46 -6.21 19.78 -8.19
N GLN A 47 -7.51 19.96 -7.89
CA GLN A 47 -8.04 19.70 -6.54
C GLN A 47 -7.87 18.24 -6.12
N GLY A 48 -8.05 17.29 -7.05
CA GLY A 48 -7.79 15.87 -6.81
C GLY A 48 -6.34 15.60 -6.41
N THR A 49 -5.36 16.23 -7.08
CA THR A 49 -3.94 16.13 -6.72
C THR A 49 -3.64 16.74 -5.36
N LEU A 50 -4.18 17.93 -5.04
CA LEU A 50 -3.98 18.54 -3.72
C LEU A 50 -4.54 17.66 -2.59
N LYS A 51 -5.78 17.19 -2.73
CA LYS A 51 -6.39 16.25 -1.77
C LYS A 51 -5.61 14.94 -1.66
N ALA A 52 -5.08 14.42 -2.76
CA ALA A 52 -4.26 13.20 -2.73
C ALA A 52 -2.94 13.38 -1.97
N ASN A 53 -2.31 14.56 -2.08
CA ASN A 53 -1.08 14.87 -1.36
C ASN A 53 -1.33 15.02 0.16
N GLU A 54 -2.35 15.78 0.55
CA GLU A 54 -2.77 15.92 1.97
C GLU A 54 -3.17 14.56 2.57
N ALA A 55 -3.88 13.74 1.80
CA ALA A 55 -4.28 12.40 2.22
C ALA A 55 -3.06 11.48 2.40
N ALA A 56 -2.07 11.57 1.52
CA ALA A 56 -0.83 10.79 1.62
C ALA A 56 -0.03 11.18 2.87
N GLU A 57 0.10 12.48 3.16
CA GLU A 57 0.74 12.96 4.39
C GLU A 57 0.00 12.44 5.63
N ALA A 58 -1.33 12.60 5.68
CA ALA A 58 -2.15 12.11 6.78
C ALA A 58 -2.06 10.58 6.96
N PHE A 59 -2.00 9.82 5.87
CA PHE A 59 -1.76 8.37 5.92
C PHE A 59 -0.37 8.01 6.44
N THR A 60 0.69 8.73 6.03
CA THR A 60 2.05 8.46 6.55
C THR A 60 2.20 8.78 8.05
N ALA A 61 1.35 9.63 8.60
CA ALA A 61 1.29 9.90 10.03
C ALA A 61 0.48 8.85 10.84
N ALA A 62 -0.42 8.11 10.18
CA ALA A 62 -1.37 7.21 10.83
C ALA A 62 -0.71 5.98 11.46
N LYS A 63 -1.05 5.69 12.72
CA LYS A 63 -0.51 4.56 13.49
C LYS A 63 -1.58 3.80 14.29
N THR A 64 -2.76 4.37 14.42
CA THR A 64 -3.89 3.83 15.15
C THR A 64 -5.10 3.62 14.24
N VAL A 65 -6.09 2.85 14.69
CA VAL A 65 -7.34 2.64 13.94
C VAL A 65 -8.09 3.96 13.77
N GLU A 66 -8.00 4.81 14.80
CA GLU A 66 -8.59 6.13 14.88
C GLU A 66 -7.94 7.10 13.87
N ASP A 67 -6.61 7.05 13.68
CA ASP A 67 -5.92 7.81 12.64
C ASP A 67 -6.37 7.36 11.24
N CYS A 68 -6.45 6.04 11.01
CA CYS A 68 -6.92 5.50 9.73
C CYS A 68 -8.35 5.96 9.43
N ASP A 69 -9.25 5.92 10.41
CA ASP A 69 -10.63 6.40 10.26
C ASP A 69 -10.70 7.91 9.98
N LEU A 70 -9.77 8.70 10.51
CA LEU A 70 -9.64 10.12 10.18
C LEU A 70 -9.21 10.32 8.71
N VAL A 71 -8.27 9.52 8.19
CA VAL A 71 -7.85 9.57 6.78
C VAL A 71 -8.99 9.14 5.85
N ILE A 72 -9.66 8.02 6.16
CA ILE A 72 -10.76 7.45 5.38
C ILE A 72 -11.93 8.45 5.26
N SER A 73 -12.30 9.08 6.38
CA SER A 73 -13.42 10.03 6.44
C SER A 73 -13.12 11.39 5.79
N ARG A 74 -11.88 11.90 5.90
CA ARG A 74 -11.49 13.19 5.33
C ARG A 74 -11.15 13.14 3.84
N TYR A 75 -10.59 12.03 3.37
CA TYR A 75 -10.05 11.91 2.02
C TYR A 75 -10.65 10.75 1.20
N PRO A 76 -11.98 10.58 1.16
CA PRO A 76 -12.62 9.46 0.48
C PRO A 76 -12.28 9.42 -1.01
N GLY A 77 -12.06 8.22 -1.54
CA GLY A 77 -11.70 7.99 -2.94
C GLY A 77 -10.23 8.27 -3.29
N THR A 78 -9.37 8.62 -2.32
CA THR A 78 -7.92 8.67 -2.52
C THR A 78 -7.26 7.31 -2.27
N ASN A 79 -6.14 7.04 -2.95
CA ASN A 79 -5.32 5.85 -2.67
C ASN A 79 -4.84 5.80 -1.22
N ALA A 80 -4.61 6.96 -0.59
CA ALA A 80 -4.22 7.02 0.82
C ALA A 80 -5.34 6.60 1.78
N ALA A 81 -6.61 6.96 1.51
CA ALA A 81 -7.76 6.42 2.24
C ALA A 81 -7.96 4.92 1.98
N ALA A 82 -7.70 4.43 0.77
CA ALA A 82 -7.71 3.01 0.47
C ALA A 82 -6.61 2.26 1.25
N ASN A 83 -5.38 2.77 1.27
CA ASN A 83 -4.28 2.22 2.08
C ASN A 83 -4.57 2.28 3.60
N ALA A 84 -5.27 3.32 4.06
CA ALA A 84 -5.71 3.43 5.45
C ALA A 84 -6.71 2.32 5.85
N LEU A 85 -7.56 1.83 4.93
CA LEU A 85 -8.39 0.63 5.19
C LEU A 85 -7.55 -0.64 5.37
N LEU A 86 -6.47 -0.80 4.60
CA LEU A 86 -5.55 -1.94 4.74
C LEU A 86 -4.81 -1.89 6.08
N LEU A 87 -4.22 -0.73 6.41
CA LEU A 87 -3.55 -0.51 7.70
C LEU A 87 -4.54 -0.71 8.88
N LYS A 88 -5.77 -0.20 8.76
CA LYS A 88 -6.84 -0.44 9.73
C LYS A 88 -7.12 -1.93 9.91
N ALA A 89 -7.18 -2.71 8.82
CA ALA A 89 -7.41 -4.14 8.90
C ALA A 89 -6.28 -4.87 9.65
N ASP A 90 -5.03 -4.51 9.41
CA ASP A 90 -3.90 -5.11 10.12
C ASP A 90 -3.86 -4.70 11.60
N LEU A 91 -4.03 -3.41 11.91
CA LEU A 91 -4.13 -2.92 13.30
C LEU A 91 -5.29 -3.56 14.09
N LEU A 92 -6.45 -3.78 13.45
CA LEU A 92 -7.57 -4.49 14.06
C LEU A 92 -7.25 -5.97 14.29
N TRP A 93 -6.54 -6.61 13.37
CA TRP A 93 -6.13 -8.01 13.48
C TRP A 93 -5.15 -8.20 14.66
N ASP A 94 -4.17 -7.31 14.80
CA ASP A 94 -3.18 -7.33 15.88
C ASP A 94 -3.82 -7.02 17.25
N GLN A 95 -4.89 -6.21 17.28
CA GLN A 95 -5.75 -6.01 18.45
C GLN A 95 -6.70 -7.20 18.73
N ASN A 96 -6.53 -8.33 18.03
CA ASN A 96 -7.39 -9.52 18.08
C ASN A 96 -8.88 -9.26 17.71
N LYS A 97 -9.18 -8.12 17.08
CA LYS A 97 -10.52 -7.76 16.56
C LYS A 97 -10.71 -8.34 15.15
N LYS A 98 -10.50 -9.66 15.01
CA LYS A 98 -10.39 -10.37 13.73
C LYS A 98 -11.56 -10.13 12.76
N SER A 99 -12.81 -10.17 13.25
CA SER A 99 -13.99 -9.88 12.42
C SER A 99 -13.97 -8.46 11.86
N SER A 100 -13.61 -7.46 12.67
CA SER A 100 -13.51 -6.07 12.20
C SER A 100 -12.39 -5.86 11.19
N ALA A 101 -11.30 -6.62 11.28
CA ALA A 101 -10.24 -6.64 10.27
C ALA A 101 -10.71 -7.20 8.92
N VAL A 102 -11.48 -8.30 8.95
CA VAL A 102 -12.12 -8.88 7.76
C VAL A 102 -13.11 -7.89 7.12
N GLU A 103 -13.93 -7.21 7.92
CA GLU A 103 -14.85 -6.18 7.41
C GLU A 103 -14.12 -5.01 6.73
N ALA A 104 -12.99 -4.54 7.28
CA ALA A 104 -12.18 -3.50 6.65
C ALA A 104 -11.59 -3.95 5.29
N LEU A 105 -11.22 -5.22 5.15
CA LEU A 105 -10.77 -5.80 3.86
C LEU A 105 -11.93 -6.03 2.88
N LYS A 106 -13.12 -6.44 3.36
CA LYS A 106 -14.35 -6.53 2.54
C LYS A 106 -14.77 -5.15 2.04
N GLU A 107 -14.64 -4.10 2.86
CA GLU A 107 -14.85 -2.71 2.44
C GLU A 107 -13.81 -2.26 1.40
N PHE A 108 -12.53 -2.55 1.63
CA PHE A 108 -11.47 -2.21 0.68
C PHE A 108 -11.72 -2.88 -0.68
N THR A 109 -11.92 -4.20 -0.69
CA THR A 109 -12.02 -5.02 -1.91
C THR A 109 -13.31 -4.76 -2.71
N SER A 110 -14.37 -4.29 -2.06
CA SER A 110 -15.60 -3.85 -2.73
C SER A 110 -15.53 -2.44 -3.31
N LYS A 111 -14.90 -1.48 -2.61
CA LYS A 111 -14.86 -0.07 -3.03
C LYS A 111 -13.67 0.31 -3.92
N ASN A 112 -12.58 -0.47 -3.89
CA ASN A 112 -11.28 -0.08 -4.47
C ASN A 112 -10.75 -1.11 -5.49
N ALA A 113 -11.62 -1.69 -6.31
CA ALA A 113 -11.27 -2.75 -7.27
C ALA A 113 -10.20 -2.36 -8.31
N SER A 114 -10.03 -1.06 -8.60
CA SER A 114 -9.00 -0.53 -9.50
C SER A 114 -7.71 -0.10 -8.79
N HIS A 115 -7.62 -0.26 -7.46
CA HIS A 115 -6.45 0.13 -6.69
C HIS A 115 -5.27 -0.83 -6.94
N PRO A 116 -4.01 -0.36 -6.99
CA PRO A 116 -2.85 -1.24 -7.24
C PRO A 116 -2.72 -2.43 -6.29
N LEU A 117 -3.22 -2.29 -5.06
CA LEU A 117 -3.23 -3.35 -4.03
C LEU A 117 -4.53 -4.18 -4.01
N ALA A 118 -5.44 -4.04 -4.98
CA ALA A 118 -6.73 -4.75 -5.02
C ALA A 118 -6.58 -6.27 -4.84
N VAL A 119 -5.69 -6.90 -5.62
CA VAL A 119 -5.50 -8.36 -5.58
C VAL A 119 -4.73 -8.81 -4.35
N PHE A 120 -3.75 -8.03 -3.88
CA PHE A 120 -3.06 -8.31 -2.62
C PHE A 120 -3.98 -8.21 -1.40
N ALA A 121 -4.96 -7.29 -1.42
CA ALA A 121 -5.97 -7.19 -0.38
C ALA A 121 -6.99 -8.34 -0.42
N LEU A 122 -7.34 -8.84 -1.62
CA LEU A 122 -8.09 -10.10 -1.75
C LEU A 122 -7.29 -11.27 -1.16
N LEU A 123 -5.99 -11.38 -1.46
CA LEU A 123 -5.13 -12.42 -0.90
C LEU A 123 -5.05 -12.33 0.64
N GLY A 124 -4.93 -11.12 1.17
CA GLY A 124 -5.00 -10.84 2.61
C GLY A 124 -6.35 -11.20 3.24
N LEU A 125 -7.46 -10.91 2.54
CA LEU A 125 -8.82 -11.27 2.97
C LEU A 125 -8.98 -12.79 3.06
N GLY A 126 -8.62 -13.52 2.01
CA GLY A 126 -8.68 -14.99 2.01
C GLY A 126 -7.80 -15.60 3.11
N THR A 127 -6.59 -15.07 3.31
CA THR A 127 -5.67 -15.53 4.37
C THR A 127 -6.21 -15.26 5.78
N LYS A 128 -6.83 -14.10 6.03
CA LYS A 128 -7.43 -13.78 7.34
C LYS A 128 -8.72 -14.56 7.59
N LEU A 129 -9.52 -14.85 6.56
CA LEU A 129 -10.70 -15.73 6.65
C LEU A 129 -10.29 -17.18 6.99
N ASP A 130 -9.27 -17.73 6.32
CA ASP A 130 -8.73 -19.05 6.61
C ASP A 130 -8.20 -19.14 8.06
N ALA A 131 -7.45 -18.14 8.51
CA ALA A 131 -6.98 -18.01 9.89
C ALA A 131 -8.09 -17.73 10.94
N MET A 132 -9.34 -17.56 10.51
CA MET A 132 -10.55 -17.55 11.35
C MET A 132 -11.32 -18.89 11.31
N GLY A 133 -10.97 -19.81 10.41
CA GLY A 133 -11.71 -21.05 10.15
C GLY A 133 -12.86 -20.90 9.15
N GLU A 134 -13.01 -19.72 8.51
CA GLU A 134 -14.05 -19.43 7.51
C GLU A 134 -13.66 -19.98 6.14
N SER A 135 -13.34 -21.27 6.09
CA SER A 135 -12.69 -21.93 4.94
C SER A 135 -13.49 -21.82 3.64
N ASN A 136 -14.83 -21.75 3.70
CA ASN A 136 -15.66 -21.60 2.50
C ASN A 136 -15.54 -20.18 1.90
N GLU A 137 -15.52 -19.13 2.73
CA GLU A 137 -15.30 -17.76 2.24
C GLU A 137 -13.85 -17.59 1.76
N ALA A 138 -12.87 -18.15 2.48
CA ALA A 138 -11.47 -18.13 2.06
C ALA A 138 -11.26 -18.80 0.70
N GLN A 139 -11.88 -19.97 0.48
CA GLN A 139 -11.82 -20.71 -0.79
C GLN A 139 -12.35 -19.86 -1.95
N ALA A 140 -13.54 -19.28 -1.80
CA ALA A 140 -14.13 -18.41 -2.83
C ALA A 140 -13.26 -17.19 -3.15
N VAL A 141 -12.57 -16.61 -2.16
CA VAL A 141 -11.65 -15.49 -2.38
C VAL A 141 -10.38 -15.92 -3.12
N PHE A 142 -9.78 -17.07 -2.79
CA PHE A 142 -8.61 -17.57 -3.53
C PHE A 142 -8.95 -18.01 -4.96
N GLU A 143 -10.06 -18.71 -5.15
CA GLU A 143 -10.58 -19.06 -6.49
C GLU A 143 -10.83 -17.81 -7.34
N ARG A 144 -11.38 -16.75 -6.75
CA ARG A 144 -11.57 -15.46 -7.43
C ARG A 144 -10.25 -14.88 -7.94
N ILE A 145 -9.20 -14.88 -7.12
CA ILE A 145 -7.87 -14.37 -7.53
C ILE A 145 -7.30 -15.21 -8.68
N VAL A 146 -7.39 -16.54 -8.57
CA VAL A 146 -6.88 -17.47 -9.60
C VAL A 146 -7.62 -17.30 -10.94
N ASN A 147 -8.93 -17.06 -10.91
CA ASN A 147 -9.76 -17.00 -12.11
C ASN A 147 -9.86 -15.59 -12.72
N GLU A 148 -9.99 -14.53 -11.90
CA GLU A 148 -10.17 -13.14 -12.37
C GLU A 148 -8.85 -12.36 -12.44
N SER A 149 -7.78 -12.82 -11.78
CA SER A 149 -6.52 -12.06 -11.62
C SER A 149 -5.27 -12.91 -11.86
N ALA A 150 -5.36 -13.92 -12.75
CA ALA A 150 -4.28 -14.85 -13.09
C ALA A 150 -2.96 -14.19 -13.54
N SER A 151 -2.99 -12.98 -14.08
CA SER A 151 -1.79 -12.22 -14.48
C SER A 151 -1.12 -11.45 -13.34
N SER A 152 -1.68 -11.48 -12.12
CA SER A 152 -1.12 -10.79 -10.95
C SER A 152 -0.07 -11.63 -10.23
N GLU A 153 0.91 -10.95 -9.63
CA GLU A 153 1.96 -11.56 -8.79
C GLU A 153 1.39 -12.31 -7.56
N ALA A 154 0.17 -11.98 -7.15
CA ALA A 154 -0.54 -12.62 -6.05
C ALA A 154 -1.20 -13.96 -6.42
N ALA A 155 -1.47 -14.21 -7.71
CA ALA A 155 -2.23 -15.39 -8.15
C ALA A 155 -1.53 -16.75 -7.95
N PRO A 156 -0.19 -16.90 -8.14
CA PRO A 156 0.50 -18.13 -7.80
C PRO A 156 0.38 -18.46 -6.30
N LEU A 157 0.48 -17.46 -5.42
CA LEU A 157 0.32 -17.65 -3.98
C LEU A 157 -1.13 -17.99 -3.61
N ALA A 158 -2.12 -17.37 -4.26
CA ALA A 158 -3.53 -17.75 -4.09
C ALA A 158 -3.80 -19.20 -4.51
N GLN A 159 -3.20 -19.68 -5.61
CA GLN A 159 -3.30 -21.07 -6.06
C GLN A 159 -2.69 -22.05 -5.05
N VAL A 160 -1.53 -21.73 -4.46
CA VAL A 160 -0.93 -22.53 -3.38
C VAL A 160 -1.84 -22.55 -2.15
N ARG A 161 -2.38 -21.39 -1.73
CA ARG A 161 -3.31 -21.29 -0.58
C ARG A 161 -4.61 -22.05 -0.80
N LEU A 162 -5.14 -22.05 -2.03
CA LEU A 162 -6.29 -22.87 -2.41
C LEU A 162 -5.98 -24.36 -2.24
N GLY A 163 -4.79 -24.82 -2.65
CA GLY A 163 -4.32 -26.19 -2.40
C GLY A 163 -4.15 -26.52 -0.91
N ASP A 164 -3.55 -25.60 -0.12
CA ASP A 164 -3.37 -25.75 1.33
C ASP A 164 -4.75 -25.95 2.01
N LEU A 165 -5.71 -25.11 1.64
CA LEU A 165 -7.07 -25.08 2.16
C LEU A 165 -7.88 -26.34 1.80
N LEU A 166 -7.83 -26.77 0.53
CA LEU A 166 -8.47 -28.02 0.08
C LEU A 166 -7.90 -29.24 0.82
N TRP A 167 -6.58 -29.27 1.05
CA TRP A 167 -5.94 -30.36 1.77
C TRP A 167 -6.33 -30.35 3.26
N ALA A 168 -6.42 -29.18 3.90
CA ALA A 168 -6.94 -29.03 5.26
C ALA A 168 -8.41 -29.47 5.41
N GLN A 169 -9.23 -29.31 4.36
CA GLN A 169 -10.59 -29.86 4.26
C GLN A 169 -10.64 -31.38 4.02
N GLY A 170 -9.49 -32.06 3.86
CA GLY A 170 -9.40 -33.49 3.55
C GLY A 170 -9.55 -33.85 2.07
N LYS A 171 -9.69 -32.85 1.18
CA LYS A 171 -9.84 -33.02 -0.27
C LYS A 171 -8.48 -33.18 -0.95
N ALA A 172 -7.75 -34.24 -0.58
CA ALA A 172 -6.36 -34.44 -0.98
C ALA A 172 -6.16 -34.46 -2.51
N ASP A 173 -7.09 -35.03 -3.29
CA ASP A 173 -6.96 -35.09 -4.75
C ASP A 173 -7.27 -33.74 -5.44
N GLU A 174 -8.20 -32.94 -4.90
CA GLU A 174 -8.43 -31.57 -5.36
C GLU A 174 -7.21 -30.68 -5.04
N ALA A 175 -6.60 -30.88 -3.87
CA ALA A 175 -5.38 -30.19 -3.48
C ALA A 175 -4.19 -30.55 -4.38
N LYS A 176 -3.96 -31.84 -4.69
CA LYS A 176 -2.93 -32.26 -5.67
C LYS A 176 -3.10 -31.51 -6.98
N LYS A 177 -4.31 -31.51 -7.54
CA LYS A 177 -4.63 -30.81 -8.78
C LYS A 177 -4.32 -29.31 -8.67
N ALA A 178 -4.64 -28.66 -7.55
CA ALA A 178 -4.32 -27.25 -7.35
C ALA A 178 -2.80 -26.98 -7.38
N TYR A 179 -1.99 -27.85 -6.78
CA TYR A 179 -0.53 -27.72 -6.80
C TYR A 179 0.10 -28.05 -8.17
N GLU A 180 -0.43 -29.05 -8.88
CA GLU A 180 0.00 -29.46 -10.23
C GLU A 180 -0.35 -28.37 -11.27
N ASP A 181 -1.56 -27.83 -11.21
CA ASP A 181 -2.03 -26.71 -12.04
C ASP A 181 -1.13 -25.48 -11.92
N LEU A 182 -0.41 -25.29 -10.80
CA LEU A 182 0.45 -24.12 -10.58
C LEU A 182 1.53 -23.99 -11.65
N ALA A 183 2.20 -25.10 -12.01
CA ALA A 183 3.28 -25.08 -13.00
C ALA A 183 2.75 -24.78 -14.42
N ALA A 184 1.51 -25.19 -14.72
CA ALA A 184 0.87 -24.95 -16.00
C ALA A 184 0.29 -23.52 -16.13
N LYS A 185 -0.27 -22.98 -15.04
CA LYS A 185 -0.87 -21.63 -15.01
C LYS A 185 0.16 -20.52 -14.78
N PHE A 186 1.23 -20.80 -14.04
CA PHE A 186 2.22 -19.83 -13.58
C PHE A 186 3.65 -20.36 -13.82
N PRO A 187 4.11 -20.46 -15.08
CA PRO A 187 5.41 -21.03 -15.42
C PRO A 187 6.60 -20.23 -14.85
N ASP A 188 6.45 -18.92 -14.70
CA ASP A 188 7.50 -18.02 -14.18
C ASP A 188 7.57 -18.00 -12.64
N ALA A 189 6.62 -18.63 -11.95
CA ALA A 189 6.44 -18.58 -10.50
C ALA A 189 7.31 -19.61 -9.73
N GLN A 190 8.62 -19.66 -10.01
CA GLN A 190 9.52 -20.71 -9.52
C GLN A 190 9.53 -20.90 -7.99
N GLU A 191 9.46 -19.82 -7.20
CA GLU A 191 9.40 -19.89 -5.74
C GLU A 191 8.20 -20.74 -5.27
N TYR A 192 7.03 -20.50 -5.87
CA TYR A 192 5.80 -21.20 -5.54
C TYR A 192 5.77 -22.64 -6.09
N GLN A 193 6.47 -22.92 -7.19
CA GLN A 193 6.62 -24.28 -7.73
C GLN A 193 7.33 -25.21 -6.73
N THR A 194 8.38 -24.73 -6.06
CA THR A 194 9.04 -25.49 -4.99
C THR A 194 8.09 -25.77 -3.82
N ILE A 195 7.25 -24.79 -3.44
CA ILE A 195 6.24 -24.98 -2.38
C ILE A 195 5.22 -26.05 -2.80
N SER A 196 4.65 -25.96 -4.01
CA SER A 196 3.74 -26.97 -4.56
C SER A 196 4.33 -28.38 -4.60
N GLN A 197 5.58 -28.54 -5.03
CA GLN A 197 6.26 -29.84 -5.06
C GLN A 197 6.42 -30.44 -3.65
N ASN A 198 6.78 -29.61 -2.66
CA ASN A 198 6.87 -30.05 -1.26
C ASN A 198 5.50 -30.51 -0.73
N ARG A 199 4.42 -29.79 -1.05
CA ARG A 199 3.05 -30.17 -0.67
C ARG A 199 2.58 -31.47 -1.33
N LEU A 200 2.87 -31.65 -2.62
CA LEU A 200 2.59 -32.89 -3.33
C LEU A 200 3.33 -34.08 -2.69
N GLY A 201 4.59 -33.90 -2.30
CA GLY A 201 5.35 -34.91 -1.56
C GLY A 201 4.72 -35.26 -0.21
N TRP A 202 4.24 -34.26 0.55
CA TRP A 202 3.57 -34.49 1.84
C TRP A 202 2.23 -35.20 1.70
N ILE A 203 1.44 -34.88 0.66
CA ILE A 203 0.20 -35.59 0.33
C ILE A 203 0.50 -37.04 -0.07
N ALA A 204 1.51 -37.27 -0.91
CA ALA A 204 1.91 -38.61 -1.32
C ALA A 204 2.39 -39.47 -0.12
N ALA A 205 3.06 -38.85 0.85
CA ALA A 205 3.47 -39.48 2.11
C ALA A 205 2.32 -39.62 3.14
N SER A 206 1.10 -39.21 2.82
CA SER A 206 -0.07 -39.20 3.72
C SER A 206 0.18 -38.48 5.07
N LEU A 207 0.97 -37.40 5.06
CA LEU A 207 1.24 -36.65 6.29
C LEU A 207 -0.02 -35.94 6.81
N PRO A 208 -0.27 -35.92 8.13
CA PRO A 208 -1.41 -35.22 8.71
C PRO A 208 -1.27 -33.70 8.53
N THR A 209 -2.37 -33.03 8.21
CA THR A 209 -2.45 -31.56 8.01
C THR A 209 -2.50 -30.76 9.31
N LYS A 210 -2.62 -31.43 10.45
CA LYS A 210 -2.51 -30.85 11.79
C LYS A 210 -1.31 -31.46 12.49
N GLU A 211 -0.48 -30.61 13.11
CA GLU A 211 0.52 -31.09 14.06
C GLU A 211 -0.19 -31.90 15.15
N VAL A 212 0.37 -33.07 15.45
CA VAL A 212 -0.02 -33.84 16.63
C VAL A 212 0.56 -33.11 17.84
N ASP A 213 -0.26 -32.78 18.84
CA ASP A 213 0.20 -32.18 20.09
C ASP A 213 1.45 -32.92 20.61
N PRO A 214 2.52 -32.20 21.01
CA PRO A 214 3.73 -32.85 21.49
C PRO A 214 3.37 -33.78 22.64
N PRO A 215 3.87 -35.04 22.65
CA PRO A 215 3.49 -36.02 23.65
C PRO A 215 3.68 -35.44 25.06
N PRO A 216 2.69 -35.59 25.96
CA PRO A 216 2.72 -34.93 27.26
C PRO A 216 4.06 -35.15 27.94
N ALA A 217 4.71 -34.05 28.33
CA ALA A 217 6.03 -34.09 28.95
C ALA A 217 6.04 -35.18 30.04
N PRO A 218 7.01 -36.12 30.02
CA PRO A 218 7.01 -37.26 30.93
C PRO A 218 6.82 -36.77 32.36
N LYS A 219 5.79 -37.30 33.04
CA LYS A 219 5.54 -36.95 34.45
C LYS A 219 6.82 -37.23 35.21
N VAL A 220 7.46 -36.18 35.71
CA VAL A 220 8.65 -36.30 36.54
C VAL A 220 8.20 -36.91 37.85
N GLU A 221 8.28 -38.24 37.95
CA GLU A 221 8.17 -38.91 39.23
C GLU A 221 9.22 -38.30 40.16
N PRO A 222 8.84 -37.83 41.36
CA PRO A 222 9.80 -37.26 42.29
C PRO A 222 10.78 -38.36 42.70
N LYS A 223 12.00 -38.30 42.14
CA LYS A 223 13.10 -39.20 42.47
C LYS A 223 13.20 -39.32 44.00
N PRO A 224 13.24 -40.54 44.56
CA PRO A 224 13.33 -40.71 46.00
C PRO A 224 14.48 -39.86 46.56
N ALA A 225 14.18 -39.07 47.59
CA ALA A 225 15.17 -38.19 48.20
C ALA A 225 16.39 -39.03 48.61
N ALA A 226 17.52 -38.79 47.94
CA ALA A 226 18.77 -39.44 48.30
C ALA A 226 19.07 -39.09 49.76
N ALA A 227 19.33 -40.11 50.58
CA ALA A 227 19.58 -39.94 52.00
C ALA A 227 20.69 -38.90 52.22
N ALA A 228 20.47 -38.00 53.17
CA ALA A 228 21.42 -36.93 53.47
C ALA A 228 22.77 -37.54 53.87
N ILE A 229 23.80 -37.32 53.04
CA ILE A 229 25.18 -37.69 53.35
C ILE A 229 25.68 -36.67 54.41
N PRO A 230 26.09 -37.10 55.61
CA PRO A 230 26.60 -36.16 56.62
C PRO A 230 27.93 -35.55 56.15
N GLY A 231 28.00 -34.21 56.10
CA GLY A 231 29.27 -33.49 55.87
C GLY A 231 29.29 -32.44 54.76
N VAL A 232 28.24 -32.29 53.95
CA VAL A 232 28.14 -31.22 52.94
C VAL A 232 27.36 -30.00 53.45
N PRO A 233 27.91 -28.76 53.35
CA PRO A 233 27.19 -27.55 53.75
C PRO A 233 26.04 -27.25 52.79
N ASN A 234 24.92 -26.83 53.35
CA ASN A 234 23.66 -26.65 52.63
C ASN A 234 23.64 -25.29 51.88
N ILE A 235 24.16 -25.26 50.64
CA ILE A 235 24.18 -24.05 49.81
C ILE A 235 22.78 -23.73 49.30
N LYS A 236 22.11 -22.75 49.92
CA LYS A 236 20.87 -22.17 49.41
C LYS A 236 21.18 -21.19 48.28
N LEU A 237 20.86 -21.56 47.05
CA LEU A 237 20.83 -20.62 45.93
C LEU A 237 19.44 -19.98 45.87
N ASN A 238 19.28 -18.78 46.43
CA ASN A 238 18.07 -17.99 46.22
C ASN A 238 18.06 -17.50 44.77
N ALA A 239 17.10 -17.98 43.98
CA ALA A 239 16.79 -17.39 42.69
C ALA A 239 15.95 -16.12 42.90
N ALA A 240 16.62 -14.97 42.93
CA ALA A 240 15.99 -13.65 42.82
C ALA A 240 16.77 -12.84 41.79
N ASP A 241 16.04 -12.37 40.78
CA ASP A 241 16.42 -11.44 39.72
C ASP A 241 17.49 -11.89 38.69
N GLY A 242 17.13 -11.72 37.42
CA GLY A 242 17.82 -12.35 36.30
C GLY A 242 19.04 -11.59 35.79
N GLY A 243 20.09 -12.33 35.42
CA GLY A 243 21.24 -11.80 34.70
C GLY A 243 22.47 -12.68 34.79
N LEU A 244 22.83 -13.36 33.69
CA LEU A 244 24.12 -14.07 33.59
C LEU A 244 25.26 -13.06 33.44
N ARG A 245 25.92 -12.70 34.54
CA ARG A 245 27.19 -11.95 34.54
C ARG A 245 28.15 -12.50 35.61
N PRO A 246 29.31 -13.07 35.22
CA PRO A 246 30.35 -13.44 36.19
C PRO A 246 31.11 -12.18 36.63
N THR A 247 30.93 -11.77 37.88
CA THR A 247 31.74 -10.72 38.52
C THR A 247 32.55 -11.35 39.65
N ILE A 248 33.87 -11.45 39.47
CA ILE A 248 34.81 -11.86 40.52
C ILE A 248 35.42 -10.58 41.11
N ALA A 249 35.25 -10.38 42.41
CA ALA A 249 36.01 -9.40 43.20
C ALA A 249 37.10 -10.14 44.01
N PRO A 250 38.31 -9.58 44.16
CA PRO A 250 39.50 -10.37 44.53
C PRO A 250 39.74 -10.45 46.05
N GLN A 251 40.39 -11.53 46.49
CA GLN A 251 41.04 -11.63 47.80
C GLN A 251 42.54 -11.30 47.69
N ALA A 252 43.13 -10.79 48.77
CA ALA A 252 44.50 -10.27 48.80
C ALA A 252 45.59 -11.36 48.87
N ALA A 253 46.77 -11.03 48.34
CA ALA A 253 47.92 -11.92 48.16
C ALA A 253 48.73 -12.21 49.45
N PRO A 254 49.70 -13.14 49.40
CA PRO A 254 51.07 -12.69 49.15
C PRO A 254 51.86 -13.46 48.07
N ALA A 255 52.85 -12.78 47.49
CA ALA A 255 53.86 -13.23 46.51
C ALA A 255 55.11 -13.84 47.21
N PRO A 256 56.13 -14.45 46.54
CA PRO A 256 56.67 -14.19 45.18
C PRO A 256 56.97 -15.50 44.37
N ALA A 257 57.79 -15.61 43.30
CA ALA A 257 58.73 -14.72 42.59
C ALA A 257 58.94 -15.14 41.10
N MET A 258 59.61 -14.29 40.30
CA MET A 258 60.53 -14.56 39.15
C MET A 258 60.19 -15.62 38.07
N ALA A 259 60.42 -15.44 36.75
CA ALA A 259 60.88 -14.32 35.93
C ALA A 259 60.48 -14.55 34.42
N PRO A 260 61.14 -13.97 33.39
CA PRO A 260 60.47 -13.23 32.31
C PRO A 260 59.94 -14.04 31.12
N ALA A 261 59.00 -13.45 30.38
CA ALA A 261 58.46 -13.99 29.13
C ALA A 261 59.23 -13.51 27.88
N PRO A 262 59.44 -14.37 26.86
CA PRO A 262 59.84 -13.96 25.52
C PRO A 262 58.62 -13.54 24.66
N GLN A 263 58.90 -12.80 23.58
CA GLN A 263 57.93 -12.12 22.71
C GLN A 263 57.19 -13.08 21.76
N ALA A 264 55.92 -12.80 21.45
CA ALA A 264 55.25 -13.31 20.24
C ALA A 264 54.10 -12.42 19.75
N ALA A 265 54.21 -11.98 18.49
CA ALA A 265 53.21 -11.58 17.49
C ALA A 265 51.95 -10.74 17.85
N PRO A 266 51.62 -9.69 17.06
CA PRO A 266 50.39 -8.92 17.23
C PRO A 266 49.14 -9.71 16.78
N SER A 267 48.11 -9.73 17.62
CA SER A 267 46.78 -10.24 17.29
C SER A 267 46.01 -9.25 16.41
N LEU A 268 45.53 -9.72 15.26
CA LEU A 268 44.65 -8.96 14.37
C LEU A 268 43.31 -8.65 15.05
N GLN A 269 43.03 -7.37 15.32
CA GLN A 269 41.67 -6.92 15.61
C GLN A 269 40.85 -6.89 14.31
N PRO A 270 39.56 -7.31 14.32
CA PRO A 270 38.66 -7.06 13.22
C PRO A 270 38.44 -5.54 13.07
N SER A 271 38.74 -5.01 11.88
CA SER A 271 38.49 -3.60 11.54
C SER A 271 37.00 -3.27 11.65
N ALA A 272 36.68 -2.09 12.17
CA ALA A 272 35.34 -1.54 12.09
C ALA A 272 34.91 -1.40 10.60
N PRO A 273 33.65 -1.66 10.25
CA PRO A 273 33.18 -1.44 8.88
C PRO A 273 33.28 0.05 8.52
N ALA A 274 33.84 0.31 7.33
CA ALA A 274 33.97 1.65 6.78
C ALA A 274 32.59 2.28 6.49
N PRO A 275 32.47 3.62 6.50
CA PRO A 275 31.22 4.29 6.13
C PRO A 275 30.82 3.95 4.69
N VAL A 276 29.55 3.58 4.52
CA VAL A 276 28.96 3.30 3.20
C VAL A 276 28.97 4.59 2.35
N PRO A 277 29.42 4.57 1.09
CA PRO A 277 29.40 5.76 0.25
C PRO A 277 27.97 6.23 -0.05
N ALA A 278 27.79 7.55 -0.15
CA ALA A 278 26.51 8.16 -0.50
C ALA A 278 26.02 7.69 -1.89
N PRO A 279 24.69 7.59 -2.12
CA PRO A 279 24.16 7.18 -3.40
C PRO A 279 24.56 8.16 -4.51
N VAL A 280 25.15 7.62 -5.57
CA VAL A 280 25.55 8.40 -6.75
C VAL A 280 24.30 8.81 -7.52
N THR A 281 23.93 10.09 -7.49
CA THR A 281 22.88 10.63 -8.36
C THR A 281 23.27 10.45 -9.82
N PRO A 282 22.41 9.84 -10.66
CA PRO A 282 22.58 9.89 -12.11
C PRO A 282 22.59 11.35 -12.58
N ALA A 283 23.50 11.68 -13.49
CA ALA A 283 23.51 13.01 -14.11
C ALA A 283 22.20 13.27 -14.87
N PRO A 284 21.67 14.51 -14.87
CA PRO A 284 20.44 14.82 -15.60
C PRO A 284 20.65 14.62 -17.09
N LEU A 285 19.67 14.00 -17.75
CA LEU A 285 19.61 13.89 -19.21
C LEU A 285 19.59 15.29 -19.83
N PRO A 286 20.23 15.50 -20.99
CA PRO A 286 20.26 16.81 -21.63
C PRO A 286 18.85 17.25 -22.03
N VAL A 287 18.43 18.40 -21.52
CA VAL A 287 17.19 19.05 -21.96
C VAL A 287 17.29 19.42 -23.44
N PRO A 288 16.28 19.12 -24.28
CA PRO A 288 16.24 19.66 -25.63
C PRO A 288 16.09 21.18 -25.56
N SER A 289 16.95 21.90 -26.29
CA SER A 289 16.96 23.36 -26.31
C SER A 289 15.59 23.94 -26.64
N ALA A 290 15.13 24.89 -25.82
CA ALA A 290 13.89 25.61 -26.09
C ALA A 290 13.98 26.34 -27.44
N PRO A 291 12.92 26.33 -28.27
CA PRO A 291 12.86 27.21 -29.44
C PRO A 291 12.86 28.68 -28.98
N ALA A 292 13.50 29.53 -29.79
CA ALA A 292 13.66 30.95 -29.48
C ALA A 292 12.30 31.66 -29.25
N PRO A 293 12.24 32.68 -28.37
CA PRO A 293 10.99 33.41 -28.13
C PRO A 293 10.53 34.15 -29.39
N ALA A 294 9.28 33.92 -29.78
CA ALA A 294 8.61 34.72 -30.80
C ALA A 294 8.47 36.19 -30.33
N PRO A 295 8.52 37.18 -31.24
CA PRO A 295 8.51 38.59 -30.88
C PRO A 295 7.21 39.01 -30.19
N ALA A 296 7.31 39.96 -29.25
CA ALA A 296 6.18 40.43 -28.46
C ALA A 296 5.10 41.08 -29.34
N ALA A 297 3.85 40.63 -29.16
CA ALA A 297 2.68 41.31 -29.72
C ALA A 297 2.43 42.65 -29.01
N PRO A 298 1.94 43.70 -29.70
CA PRO A 298 1.80 45.03 -29.12
C PRO A 298 0.70 45.09 -28.06
N THR A 299 0.99 45.79 -26.97
CA THR A 299 0.04 46.08 -25.88
C THR A 299 -1.09 47.00 -26.36
N VAL A 300 -2.32 46.49 -26.39
CA VAL A 300 -3.53 47.30 -26.56
C VAL A 300 -3.93 47.90 -25.20
N PRO A 301 -4.23 49.21 -25.09
CA PRO A 301 -4.64 49.81 -23.82
C PRO A 301 -6.00 49.29 -23.34
N ALA A 302 -6.14 49.07 -22.03
CA ALA A 302 -7.43 48.74 -21.43
C ALA A 302 -8.40 49.94 -21.50
N PRO A 303 -9.71 49.72 -21.73
CA PRO A 303 -10.70 50.80 -21.71
C PRO A 303 -10.94 51.30 -20.28
N SER A 304 -11.15 52.61 -20.17
CA SER A 304 -11.37 53.31 -18.89
C SER A 304 -12.58 52.80 -18.13
N ALA A 305 -12.45 52.65 -16.80
CA ALA A 305 -13.54 52.21 -15.94
C ALA A 305 -14.60 53.31 -15.78
N ALA A 306 -15.86 52.99 -16.11
CA ALA A 306 -16.99 53.86 -15.83
C ALA A 306 -17.32 53.85 -14.32
N ALA A 307 -17.71 55.02 -13.79
CA ALA A 307 -17.99 55.21 -12.37
C ALA A 307 -19.25 54.43 -11.90
N PRO A 308 -19.30 54.01 -10.62
CA PRO A 308 -20.45 53.29 -10.08
C PRO A 308 -21.67 54.22 -9.90
N ALA A 309 -22.86 53.71 -10.21
CA ALA A 309 -24.12 54.41 -9.98
C ALA A 309 -24.49 54.45 -8.48
N ALA A 310 -25.20 55.52 -8.07
CA ALA A 310 -25.59 55.76 -6.69
C ALA A 310 -26.66 54.75 -6.17
N PRO A 311 -26.69 54.46 -4.86
CA PRO A 311 -27.66 53.53 -4.27
C PRO A 311 -29.08 54.13 -4.22
N ALA A 312 -30.08 53.29 -4.45
CA ALA A 312 -31.50 53.66 -4.37
C ALA A 312 -31.97 53.87 -2.92
N ALA A 313 -32.90 54.81 -2.73
CA ALA A 313 -33.49 55.14 -1.42
C ALA A 313 -34.42 54.03 -0.88
N PRO A 314 -34.57 53.89 0.45
CA PRO A 314 -35.42 52.86 1.06
C PRO A 314 -36.91 53.20 0.95
N ALA A 315 -37.74 52.16 0.80
CA ALA A 315 -39.19 52.27 0.72
C ALA A 315 -39.85 52.54 2.09
N ALA A 316 -40.94 53.31 2.09
CA ALA A 316 -41.71 53.63 3.29
C ALA A 316 -42.59 52.44 3.77
N PRO A 317 -42.88 52.34 5.08
CA PRO A 317 -43.72 51.25 5.62
C PRO A 317 -45.21 51.44 5.33
N ALA A 318 -45.93 50.33 5.22
CA ALA A 318 -47.38 50.29 4.96
C ALA A 318 -48.21 50.67 6.21
N PRO A 319 -49.42 51.26 6.03
CA PRO A 319 -50.24 51.70 7.15
C PRO A 319 -50.98 50.53 7.83
N VAL A 320 -50.92 50.51 9.16
CA VAL A 320 -51.80 49.68 10.00
C VAL A 320 -53.19 50.32 10.05
N LYS A 321 -54.25 49.53 9.79
CA LYS A 321 -55.64 49.96 10.01
C LYS A 321 -56.10 49.68 11.45
N PRO A 322 -57.03 50.48 11.99
CA PRO A 322 -57.55 50.33 13.35
C PRO A 322 -58.47 49.12 13.50
#